data_AF-A0A528CCX5-F1
#
_entry.id   AF-A0A528CCX5-F1
#
_cell.length_a   1.000
_cell.length_b   1.000
_cell.length_c   1.000
_cell.angle_alpha   90.00
_cell.angle_beta   90.00
_cell.angle_gamma   90.00
#
_symmetry.space_group_name_H-M   'P 1'
#
loop_
_entity.id
_entity.type
_entity.pdbx_description
1 polymer ?
#
loop_
_entity_poly.entity_id
_entity_poly.type
_entity_poly.pdbx_seq_one_letter_code
_entity_poly.pdbx_strand_id
1 'polypeptide(L)'
;LLIPGRLLATVNQMLIAALFALSFNVVWQQMRLLSFGHAAFFGLGAFATIHLMRAVAAEAIFIPAPLLPVAGMLGGLVAGLIIGYFATVRTGTYFAMITLAFSELLHQIAPQWTGLFGGEAGMSSMRMPSLGLAFGSVEEVYALVVLWTLAGGLAIYYL
;
A
#
# COMPACT_ATOMS: atom_id res chain seq x y z
N LEU A 1 24.89 14.57 -6.73
CA LEU A 1 24.60 14.15 -5.34
C LEU A 1 25.21 12.76 -5.15
N LEU A 2 26.29 12.59 -4.39
CA LEU A 2 27.08 11.34 -4.26
C LEU A 2 26.44 10.36 -3.25
N ILE A 3 25.17 10.00 -3.42
CA ILE A 3 24.54 8.97 -2.58
C ILE A 3 24.58 7.65 -3.37
N PRO A 4 25.24 6.59 -2.86
CA PRO A 4 25.23 5.29 -3.54
C PRO A 4 23.79 4.79 -3.68
N GLY A 5 23.40 4.32 -4.86
CA GLY A 5 22.01 3.92 -5.16
C GLY A 5 21.44 2.85 -4.22
N ARG A 6 22.30 2.04 -3.59
CA ARG A 6 21.91 1.08 -2.54
C ARG A 6 21.34 1.77 -1.30
N LEU A 7 21.95 2.88 -0.85
CA LEU A 7 21.44 3.64 0.28
C LEU A 7 20.08 4.25 -0.05
N LEU A 8 19.90 4.80 -1.25
CA LEU A 8 18.61 5.36 -1.68
C LEU A 8 17.50 4.32 -1.69
N ALA A 9 17.78 3.10 -2.17
CA ALA A 9 16.80 2.01 -2.14
C ALA A 9 16.41 1.62 -0.70
N THR A 10 17.36 1.58 0.22
CA THR A 10 17.09 1.32 1.64
C THR A 10 16.27 2.45 2.27
N VAL A 11 16.60 3.72 1.98
CA VAL A 11 15.83 4.87 2.47
C VAL A 11 14.40 4.84 1.94
N ASN A 12 14.17 4.44 0.68
CA ASN A 12 12.81 4.26 0.15
C ASN A 12 12.00 3.25 0.98
N GLN A 13 12.61 2.11 1.34
CA GLN A 13 11.95 1.11 2.18
C GLN A 13 11.67 1.66 3.59
N MET A 14 12.59 2.42 4.17
CA MET A 14 12.40 3.08 5.46
C MET A 14 11.26 4.10 5.41
N LEU A 15 11.16 4.89 4.35
CA LEU A 15 10.09 5.88 4.16
C LEU A 15 8.72 5.21 4.03
N ILE A 16 8.62 4.12 3.25
CA ILE A 16 7.39 3.34 3.12
C ILE A 16 6.99 2.71 4.47
N ALA A 17 7.95 2.13 5.19
CA ALA A 17 7.71 1.56 6.52
C ALA A 17 7.32 2.62 7.55
N ALA A 18 7.90 3.83 7.49
CA ALA A 18 7.54 4.95 8.35
C ALA A 18 6.10 5.41 8.09
N LEU A 19 5.69 5.53 6.82
CA LEU A 19 4.30 5.88 6.48
C LEU A 19 3.31 4.79 6.95
N PHE A 20 3.68 3.51 6.83
CA PHE A 20 2.91 2.40 7.38
C PHE A 20 2.80 2.48 8.92
N ALA A 21 3.89 2.82 9.61
CA ALA A 21 3.87 3.00 11.07
C ALA A 21 3.00 4.20 11.49
N LEU A 22 3.03 5.29 10.72
CA LEU A 22 2.18 6.46 10.97
C LEU A 22 0.70 6.13 10.79
N SER A 23 0.32 5.39 9.74
CA SER A 23 -1.09 4.99 9.56
C SER A 23 -1.59 4.09 10.69
N PHE A 24 -0.75 3.16 11.16
CA PHE A 24 -1.05 2.35 12.35
C PHE A 24 -1.17 3.20 13.62
N ASN A 25 -0.28 4.17 13.81
CA ASN A 25 -0.29 5.06 14.97
C ASN A 25 -1.59 5.88 15.05
N VAL A 26 -2.16 6.31 13.92
CA VAL A 26 -3.46 7.02 13.90
C VAL A 26 -4.56 6.16 14.55
N VAL A 27 -4.68 4.89 14.15
CA VAL A 27 -5.72 3.99 14.69
C VAL A 27 -5.46 3.66 16.17
N TRP A 28 -4.21 3.40 16.51
CA TRP A 28 -3.82 3.05 17.88
C TRP A 28 -3.97 4.23 18.85
N GLN A 29 -3.46 5.40 18.49
CA GLN A 29 -3.38 6.56 19.38
C GLN A 29 -4.68 7.37 19.41
N GLN A 30 -5.32 7.62 18.25
CA GLN A 30 -6.53 8.43 18.21
C GLN A 30 -7.78 7.61 18.56
N MET A 31 -7.91 6.39 18.02
CA MET A 31 -9.10 5.56 18.24
C MET A 31 -8.98 4.63 19.45
N ARG A 32 -7.77 4.46 20.02
CA ARG A 32 -7.46 3.53 21.13
C ARG A 32 -7.81 2.08 20.79
N LEU A 33 -7.68 1.71 19.52
CA LEU A 33 -7.98 0.38 18.99
C LEU A 33 -6.70 -0.29 18.46
N LEU A 34 -6.42 -1.53 18.89
CA LEU A 34 -5.29 -2.32 18.38
C LEU A 34 -5.68 -3.04 17.10
N SER A 35 -5.07 -2.72 15.96
CA SER A 35 -5.34 -3.42 14.71
C SER A 35 -4.18 -4.36 14.32
N PHE A 36 -4.40 -5.67 14.36
CA PHE A 36 -3.41 -6.63 13.84
C PHE A 36 -3.53 -6.87 12.33
N GLY A 37 -4.55 -6.29 11.68
CA GLY A 37 -4.81 -6.46 10.25
C GLY A 37 -4.16 -5.44 9.32
N HIS A 38 -3.36 -4.49 9.83
CA HIS A 38 -2.80 -3.41 9.00
C HIS A 38 -1.95 -3.93 7.82
N ALA A 39 -1.22 -5.02 8.02
CA ALA A 39 -0.43 -5.65 6.96
C ALA A 39 -1.31 -6.12 5.77
N ALA A 40 -2.52 -6.59 6.05
CA ALA A 40 -3.45 -7.02 5.01
C ALA A 40 -3.95 -5.85 4.15
N PHE A 41 -4.27 -4.70 4.77
CA PHE A 41 -4.64 -3.48 4.01
C PHE A 41 -3.49 -2.98 3.14
N PHE A 42 -2.27 -3.01 3.68
CA PHE A 42 -1.07 -2.65 2.94
C PHE A 42 -0.83 -3.57 1.74
N GLY A 43 -1.02 -4.88 1.91
CA GLY A 43 -0.95 -5.87 0.83
C GLY A 43 -2.04 -5.68 -0.23
N LEU A 44 -3.30 -5.49 0.17
CA LEU A 44 -4.41 -5.25 -0.76
C LEU A 44 -4.21 -3.98 -1.59
N GLY A 45 -3.69 -2.91 -0.97
CA GLY A 45 -3.30 -1.69 -1.71
C GLY A 45 -2.15 -1.94 -2.70
N ALA A 46 -1.16 -2.75 -2.33
CA ALA A 46 -0.08 -3.13 -3.25
C ALA A 46 -0.62 -3.91 -4.46
N PHE A 47 -1.52 -4.88 -4.25
CA PHE A 47 -2.14 -5.64 -5.33
C PHE A 47 -3.04 -4.78 -6.23
N ALA A 48 -3.82 -3.85 -5.67
CA ALA A 48 -4.60 -2.89 -6.44
C ALA A 48 -3.70 -2.02 -7.35
N THR A 49 -2.55 -1.59 -6.83
CA THR A 49 -1.55 -0.85 -7.62
C THR A 49 -0.98 -1.71 -8.75
N ILE A 50 -0.63 -2.97 -8.48
CA ILE A 50 -0.08 -3.89 -9.50
C ILE A 50 -1.09 -4.20 -10.60
N HIS A 51 -2.37 -4.41 -10.25
CA HIS A 51 -3.43 -4.60 -11.24
C HIS A 51 -3.56 -3.39 -12.16
N LEU A 52 -3.54 -2.18 -11.60
CA LEU A 52 -3.56 -0.97 -12.41
C LEU A 52 -2.31 -0.88 -13.29
N MET A 53 -1.13 -1.16 -12.74
CA MET A 53 0.10 -1.20 -13.54
C MET A 53 -0.02 -2.18 -14.71
N ARG A 54 -0.57 -3.39 -14.51
CA ARG A 54 -0.75 -4.35 -15.61
C ARG A 54 -1.77 -3.87 -16.64
N ALA A 55 -2.84 -3.19 -16.22
CA ALA A 55 -3.81 -2.59 -17.13
C ALA A 55 -3.19 -1.48 -17.98
N VAL A 56 -2.31 -0.66 -17.40
CA VAL A 56 -1.54 0.36 -18.14
C VAL A 56 -0.52 -0.31 -19.07
N ALA A 57 0.13 -1.40 -18.65
CA ALA A 57 1.05 -2.18 -19.48
C ALA A 57 0.40 -2.73 -20.74
N ALA A 58 -0.86 -3.17 -20.59
CA ALA A 58 -1.64 -3.75 -21.67
C ALA A 58 -2.31 -2.69 -22.57
N GLU A 59 -1.94 -1.41 -22.42
CA GLU A 59 -2.53 -0.26 -23.12
C GLU A 59 -4.05 -0.11 -22.94
N ALA A 60 -4.64 -0.79 -21.95
CA ALA A 60 -6.08 -0.75 -21.70
C ALA A 60 -6.51 0.58 -21.06
N ILE A 61 -5.60 1.21 -20.29
CA ILE A 61 -5.86 2.46 -19.57
C ILE A 61 -4.58 3.31 -19.60
N PHE A 62 -4.70 4.61 -19.90
CA PHE A 62 -3.58 5.54 -19.84
C PHE A 62 -3.61 6.35 -18.54
N ILE A 63 -2.79 5.97 -17.56
CA ILE A 63 -2.59 6.72 -16.31
C ILE A 63 -1.10 6.99 -16.11
N PRO A 64 -0.69 8.22 -15.78
CA PRO A 64 0.70 8.54 -15.48
C PRO A 64 1.23 7.70 -14.30
N ALA A 65 2.47 7.21 -14.39
CA ALA A 65 3.07 6.38 -13.37
C ALA A 65 3.09 7.02 -11.96
N PRO A 66 3.27 8.35 -11.79
CA PRO A 66 3.23 8.98 -10.47
C PRO A 66 1.88 8.85 -9.75
N LEU A 67 0.78 8.64 -10.47
CA LEU A 67 -0.56 8.50 -9.90
C LEU A 67 -0.91 7.05 -9.55
N LEU A 68 -0.08 6.07 -9.90
CA LEU A 68 -0.32 4.66 -9.58
C LEU A 68 -0.58 4.39 -8.08
N PRO A 69 0.11 5.05 -7.12
CA PRO A 69 -0.17 4.85 -5.69
C PRO A 69 -1.59 5.21 -5.27
N VAL A 70 -2.31 6.04 -6.04
CA VAL A 70 -3.73 6.36 -5.80
C VAL A 70 -4.60 5.10 -5.90
N ALA A 71 -4.29 4.19 -6.82
CA ALA A 71 -5.01 2.92 -6.93
C ALA A 71 -4.85 2.07 -5.66
N GLY A 72 -3.64 2.05 -5.10
CA GLY A 72 -3.39 1.38 -3.82
C GLY A 72 -4.12 2.02 -2.65
N MET A 73 -4.18 3.36 -2.61
CA MET A 73 -4.96 4.09 -1.63
C MET A 73 -6.45 3.75 -1.74
N LEU A 74 -7.02 3.74 -2.94
CA LEU A 74 -8.42 3.37 -3.17
C LEU A 74 -8.69 1.89 -2.82
N GLY A 75 -7.79 0.99 -3.19
CA GLY A 75 -7.88 -0.43 -2.83
C GLY A 75 -7.85 -0.66 -1.32
N GLY A 76 -6.93 0.02 -0.63
CA GLY A 76 -6.86 0.02 0.83
C GLY A 76 -8.08 0.65 1.50
N LEU A 77 -8.62 1.74 0.93
CA LEU A 77 -9.85 2.39 1.41
C LEU A 77 -11.05 1.45 1.30
N VAL A 78 -11.25 0.81 0.16
CA VAL A 78 -12.36 -0.15 -0.04
C VAL A 78 -12.22 -1.32 0.93
N ALA A 79 -11.02 -1.90 1.04
CA ALA A 79 -10.76 -2.98 2.00
C ALA A 79 -11.00 -2.53 3.45
N GLY A 80 -10.55 -1.33 3.80
CA GLY A 80 -10.72 -0.71 5.11
C GLY A 80 -12.19 -0.42 5.42
N LEU A 81 -13.00 0.00 4.46
CA LEU A 81 -14.44 0.19 4.65
C LEU A 81 -15.15 -1.14 4.91
N ILE A 82 -14.83 -2.18 4.14
CA ILE A 82 -15.46 -3.50 4.29
C ILE A 82 -15.05 -4.13 5.63
N ILE A 83 -13.75 -4.29 5.87
CA ILE A 83 -13.24 -4.95 7.08
C ILE A 83 -13.49 -4.08 8.31
N GLY A 84 -13.30 -2.77 8.18
CA GLY A 84 -13.53 -1.80 9.24
C GLY A 84 -14.97 -1.80 9.71
N TYR A 85 -15.95 -1.85 8.80
CA TYR A 85 -17.37 -1.94 9.16
C TYR A 85 -17.65 -3.10 10.12
N PHE A 86 -17.12 -4.29 9.84
CA PHE A 86 -17.29 -5.45 10.72
C PHE A 86 -16.45 -5.36 11.99
N ALA A 87 -15.23 -4.84 11.91
CA ALA A 87 -14.32 -4.75 13.04
C ALA A 87 -14.79 -3.73 14.08
N THR A 88 -15.34 -2.58 13.67
CA THR A 88 -15.72 -1.48 14.58
C THR A 88 -17.01 -1.74 15.36
N VAL A 89 -17.74 -2.82 15.07
CA VAL A 89 -18.95 -3.20 15.82
C VAL A 89 -18.64 -3.47 17.30
N ARG A 90 -17.42 -3.92 17.60
CA ARG A 90 -16.95 -4.24 18.95
C ARG A 90 -15.63 -3.52 19.21
N THR A 91 -15.43 -3.00 20.41
CA THR A 91 -14.22 -2.26 20.79
C THR A 91 -13.22 -3.12 21.56
N GLY A 92 -11.97 -2.66 21.64
CA GLY A 92 -10.93 -3.28 22.45
C GLY A 92 -10.38 -4.59 21.86
N THR A 93 -10.33 -5.65 22.65
CA THR A 93 -9.76 -6.94 22.25
C THR A 93 -10.52 -7.61 21.11
N TYR A 94 -11.84 -7.43 21.04
CA TYR A 94 -12.65 -7.98 19.95
C TYR A 94 -12.26 -7.38 18.60
N PHE A 95 -12.03 -6.06 18.51
CA PHE A 95 -11.55 -5.40 17.30
C PHE A 95 -10.21 -5.99 16.84
N ALA A 96 -9.28 -6.20 17.79
CA ALA A 96 -7.98 -6.79 17.50
C ALA A 96 -8.10 -8.23 16.95
N MET A 97 -8.96 -9.06 17.56
CA MET A 97 -9.18 -10.43 17.08
C MET A 97 -9.87 -10.48 15.71
N ILE A 98 -10.85 -9.61 15.45
CA ILE A 98 -11.52 -9.54 14.15
C ILE A 98 -10.53 -9.13 13.06
N THR A 99 -9.73 -8.09 13.30
CA THR A 99 -8.73 -7.64 12.31
C THR A 99 -7.64 -8.68 12.07
N LEU A 100 -7.23 -9.43 13.10
CA LEU A 100 -6.31 -10.57 12.96
C LEU A 100 -6.93 -11.69 12.11
N ALA A 101 -8.18 -12.05 12.37
CA ALA A 101 -8.89 -13.10 11.63
C ALA A 101 -8.99 -12.77 10.13
N PHE A 102 -9.27 -11.51 9.78
CA PHE A 102 -9.26 -11.07 8.38
C PHE A 102 -7.85 -11.11 7.76
N SER A 103 -6.82 -10.74 8.51
CA SER A 103 -5.44 -10.83 8.04
C SER A 103 -5.05 -12.27 7.72
N GLU A 104 -5.42 -13.20 8.60
CA GLU A 104 -5.15 -14.63 8.40
C GLU A 104 -5.97 -15.20 7.25
N LEU A 105 -7.25 -14.83 7.14
CA LEU A 105 -8.08 -15.22 6.01
C LEU A 105 -7.45 -14.82 4.67
N LEU A 106 -6.97 -13.58 4.56
CA LEU A 106 -6.31 -13.09 3.35
C LEU A 106 -4.97 -13.79 3.11
N HIS A 107 -4.21 -14.06 4.17
CA HIS A 107 -2.97 -14.83 4.08
C HIS A 107 -3.20 -16.24 3.53
N GLN A 108 -4.29 -16.90 3.91
CA GLN A 108 -4.65 -18.23 3.43
C GLN A 108 -5.25 -18.24 2.01
N ILE A 109 -6.02 -17.20 1.66
CA ILE A 109 -6.66 -17.10 0.34
C ILE A 109 -5.67 -16.68 -0.75
N ALA A 110 -4.72 -15.78 -0.44
CA ALA A 110 -3.84 -15.18 -1.45
C ALA A 110 -3.07 -16.21 -2.30
N PRO A 111 -2.49 -17.29 -1.74
CA PRO A 111 -1.77 -18.28 -2.54
C PRO A 111 -2.68 -19.17 -3.40
N GLN A 112 -3.94 -19.38 -2.97
CA GLN A 112 -4.91 -20.21 -3.68
C GLN A 112 -5.59 -19.45 -4.84
N TRP A 113 -5.77 -18.14 -4.69
CA TRP A 113 -6.51 -17.34 -5.66
C TRP A 113 -5.59 -16.72 -6.71
N THR A 114 -5.29 -17.53 -7.73
CA THR A 114 -4.38 -17.18 -8.85
C THR A 114 -4.84 -15.97 -9.66
N GLY A 115 -6.15 -15.81 -9.89
CA GLY A 115 -6.68 -14.72 -10.72
C GLY A 115 -6.44 -13.32 -10.14
N LEU A 116 -6.58 -13.16 -8.81
CA LEU A 116 -6.52 -11.84 -8.17
C LEU A 116 -5.17 -11.56 -7.50
N PHE A 117 -4.49 -12.57 -6.95
CA PHE A 117 -3.23 -12.39 -6.23
C PHE A 117 -2.01 -12.95 -6.99
N GLY A 118 -2.23 -13.69 -8.08
CA GLY A 118 -1.17 -14.42 -8.79
C GLY A 118 -0.79 -15.75 -8.14
N GLY A 119 -1.46 -16.13 -7.05
CA GLY A 119 -1.21 -17.35 -6.31
C GLY A 119 0.18 -17.36 -5.65
N GLU A 120 0.79 -18.54 -5.54
CA GLU A 120 2.14 -18.74 -4.95
C GLU A 120 3.24 -17.91 -5.65
N ALA A 121 3.11 -17.68 -6.95
CA ALA A 121 4.09 -16.90 -7.71
C ALA A 121 3.95 -15.37 -7.49
N GLY A 122 2.80 -14.93 -6.97
CA GLY A 122 2.45 -13.52 -6.88
C GLY A 122 2.28 -12.85 -8.24
N MET A 123 2.21 -11.52 -8.22
CA MET A 123 2.14 -10.70 -9.43
C MET A 123 3.26 -9.68 -9.46
N SER A 124 3.78 -9.45 -10.65
CA SER A 124 4.79 -8.42 -10.92
C SER A 124 4.38 -7.61 -12.14
N SER A 125 4.81 -6.35 -12.17
CA SER A 125 4.64 -5.45 -13.30
C SER A 125 5.85 -4.54 -13.41
N MET A 126 6.11 -4.04 -14.62
CA MET A 126 7.20 -3.12 -14.88
C MET A 126 6.71 -1.66 -14.77
N ARG A 127 7.62 -0.77 -14.38
CA ARG A 127 7.34 0.67 -14.34
C ARG A 127 7.34 1.21 -15.77
N MET A 128 6.28 1.95 -16.14
CA MET A 128 6.20 2.58 -17.45
C MET A 128 6.77 3.99 -17.43
N PRO A 129 7.52 4.38 -18.47
CA PRO A 129 7.87 5.77 -18.69
C PRO A 129 6.61 6.63 -18.76
N SER A 130 6.60 7.77 -18.08
CA SER A 130 5.50 8.74 -18.17
C SER A 130 5.99 10.14 -17.82
N LEU A 131 5.32 11.16 -18.35
CA LEU A 131 5.66 12.58 -18.13
C LEU A 131 7.14 12.93 -18.45
N GLY A 132 7.75 12.22 -19.41
CA GLY A 132 9.15 12.40 -19.79
C GLY A 132 10.18 11.76 -18.85
N LEU A 133 9.74 11.06 -17.80
CA LEU A 133 10.59 10.29 -16.90
C LEU A 133 10.48 8.79 -17.18
N ALA A 134 11.59 8.07 -17.10
CA ALA A 134 11.62 6.64 -17.38
C ALA A 134 11.28 5.78 -16.14
N PHE A 135 11.40 6.34 -14.93
CA PHE A 135 11.27 5.64 -13.64
C PHE A 135 12.18 4.41 -13.49
N GLY A 136 13.25 4.36 -14.30
CA GLY A 136 14.28 3.33 -14.27
C GLY A 136 15.39 3.65 -13.28
N SER A 137 15.57 4.93 -12.95
CA SER A 137 16.59 5.36 -11.98
C SER A 137 16.04 5.31 -10.55
N VAL A 138 16.92 4.98 -9.60
CA VAL A 138 16.56 4.95 -8.16
C VAL A 138 16.22 6.36 -7.65
N GLU A 139 16.79 7.40 -8.26
CA GLU A 139 16.58 8.81 -7.89
C GLU A 139 15.15 9.28 -8.23
N GLU A 140 14.65 8.98 -9.43
CA GLU A 140 13.26 9.31 -9.82
C GLU A 140 12.25 8.64 -8.88
N VAL A 141 12.54 7.41 -8.50
CA VAL A 141 11.69 6.61 -7.60
C VAL A 141 11.74 7.17 -6.18
N TYR A 142 12.94 7.56 -5.74
CA TYR A 142 13.12 8.23 -4.46
C TYR A 142 12.32 9.53 -4.36
N ALA A 143 12.38 10.38 -5.39
CA ALA A 143 11.60 11.61 -5.43
C ALA A 143 10.10 11.34 -5.34
N LEU A 144 9.60 10.31 -6.05
CA LEU A 144 8.20 9.91 -5.99
C LEU A 144 7.79 9.38 -4.61
N VAL A 145 8.63 8.55 -3.98
CA VAL A 145 8.38 8.02 -2.62
C VAL A 145 8.33 9.17 -1.62
N VAL A 146 9.32 10.08 -1.64
CA VAL A 146 9.35 11.26 -0.77
C VAL A 146 8.11 12.12 -0.95
N LEU A 147 7.68 12.36 -2.19
CA LEU A 147 6.48 13.14 -2.48
C LEU A 147 5.24 12.50 -1.81
N TRP A 148 5.05 11.18 -1.99
CA TRP A 148 3.89 10.48 -1.42
C TRP A 148 3.97 10.33 0.11
N THR A 149 5.15 10.14 0.69
CA THR A 149 5.28 10.08 2.15
C THR A 149 5.04 11.42 2.80
N LEU A 150 5.51 12.52 2.20
CA LEU A 150 5.20 13.87 2.68
C LEU A 150 3.71 14.18 2.51
N ALA A 151 3.11 13.87 1.35
CA ALA A 151 1.68 14.08 1.13
C ALA A 151 0.82 13.28 2.12
N GLY A 152 1.15 11.99 2.34
CA GLY A 152 0.47 11.14 3.30
C GLY A 152 0.66 11.59 4.76
N GLY A 153 1.89 11.98 5.13
CA GLY A 153 2.18 12.52 6.46
C GLY A 153 1.46 13.84 6.73
N LEU A 154 1.39 14.74 5.75
CA LEU A 154 0.60 15.98 5.84
C LEU A 154 -0.89 15.67 5.95
N ALA A 155 -1.43 14.74 5.15
CA ALA A 155 -2.83 14.36 5.24
C ALA A 155 -3.19 13.81 6.64
N ILE A 156 -2.31 12.99 7.23
CA ILE A 156 -2.47 12.48 8.60
C ILE A 156 -2.39 13.60 9.63
N TYR A 157 -1.51 14.59 9.44
CA TYR A 157 -1.38 15.72 10.36
C TYR A 157 -2.62 16.62 10.43
N TYR A 158 -3.37 16.75 9.33
CA TYR A 158 -4.59 17.55 9.25
C TYR A 158 -5.88 16.79 9.65
N LEU A 159 -5.78 15.49 9.95
CA LEU A 159 -6.87 14.63 10.42
C LEU A 159 -6.98 14.69 11.96
#